data_AF-A0A6P6XWK1-F1
#
_entry.id   AF-A0A6P6XWK1-F1
#
_cell.length_a   1.000
_cell.length_b   1.000
_cell.length_c   1.000
_cell.angle_alpha   90.00
_cell.angle_beta   90.00
_cell.angle_gamma   90.00
#
_symmetry.space_group_name_H-M   'P 1'
#
loop_
_entity.id
_entity.type
_entity.pdbx_description
1 polymer ?
#
loop_
_entity_poly.entity_id
_entity_poly.type
_entity_poly.pdbx_seq_one_letter_code
_entity_poly.pdbx_strand_id
1 'polypeptide(L)'
;MLWKIHHLFYYQFKEIVECRHNRWYQIKHSSETILLSIFSMRITFGMISYMFDENYIQYWMIDPFCFYLIQSFRQLFRQYLTFALILTLLGVFGKFTFFFSRVDTVTFLTVYELVVNNIEQFQECKLTKSEIVQNMEKSFKNSYRNISKSNRFIPDILIRFFCRCRILWQTYVDKYPIQIDGEKWTRVKPLRTKLHVISDDRLKMIKFLTLINPIITILHIGLFFISSIVMYDLYNTVFDHFPNDSIVVKIILMLDIIIIIYNVIAIVQCGLLFVLFSLCYGILLKCLLDRLNRQLKRIASVCRKRNRYLVYYEKFTMIPLMRRTIMFLNYIYRQHSYICYDVLYCYQEIWGNALFGYLMISIPFNVIAVTTLFTEQLTWMEMIIQYIIIIIHAAITVLSLFQFSRETKLLNEAKFHLVPIIQSLVIYNRAVVFGLYDINQNQSTILSLKIKYCDLFNRLTNGRKYGPNVSTVGVITNMFIFNMAITYVGIFIFISSHLDFDN
;
A
#
# COMPACT_ATOMS: atom_id res chain seq x y z
N MET A 1 -4.40 15.65 16.66
CA MET A 1 -4.43 14.36 15.92
C MET A 1 -5.41 13.35 16.54
N LEU A 2 -5.40 13.13 17.87
CA LEU A 2 -6.23 12.12 18.56
C LEU A 2 -7.76 12.32 18.47
N TRP A 3 -8.27 13.52 18.19
CA TRP A 3 -9.73 13.74 18.07
C TRP A 3 -10.31 13.50 16.66
N LYS A 4 -9.46 13.18 15.67
CA LYS A 4 -9.86 12.94 14.26
C LYS A 4 -9.47 11.56 13.75
N ILE A 5 -9.45 10.56 14.63
CA ILE A 5 -8.97 9.19 14.32
C ILE A 5 -9.79 8.51 13.20
N HIS A 6 -11.08 8.82 13.07
CA HIS A 6 -11.96 8.22 12.06
C HIS A 6 -11.57 8.51 10.60
N HIS A 7 -10.70 9.49 10.34
CA HIS A 7 -10.18 9.81 9.01
C HIS A 7 -8.65 10.03 9.05
N LEU A 8 -7.95 9.25 9.88
CA LEU A 8 -6.52 9.41 10.14
C LEU A 8 -5.69 9.52 8.85
N PHE A 9 -5.91 8.60 7.90
CA PHE A 9 -5.14 8.56 6.65
C PHE A 9 -5.40 9.78 5.76
N TYR A 10 -6.65 10.19 5.61
CA TYR A 10 -7.03 11.40 4.86
C TYR A 10 -6.38 12.65 5.48
N TYR A 11 -6.48 12.81 6.80
CA TYR A 11 -5.93 13.98 7.48
C TYR A 11 -4.41 14.00 7.46
N GLN A 12 -3.74 12.85 7.64
CA GLN A 12 -2.28 12.76 7.58
C GLN A 12 -1.75 13.15 6.20
N PHE A 13 -2.37 12.64 5.12
CA PHE A 13 -1.97 13.02 3.76
C PHE A 13 -2.23 14.49 3.45
N LYS A 14 -3.37 15.00 3.89
CA LYS A 14 -3.71 16.41 3.74
C LYS A 14 -2.69 17.29 4.47
N GLU A 15 -2.31 16.93 5.70
CA GLU A 15 -1.26 17.61 6.47
C GLU A 15 0.10 17.55 5.74
N ILE A 16 0.49 16.39 5.20
CA ILE A 16 1.76 16.23 4.47
C ILE A 16 1.86 17.13 3.24
N VAL A 17 0.78 17.25 2.48
CA VAL A 17 0.80 18.00 1.23
C VAL A 17 0.52 19.49 1.45
N GLU A 18 -0.53 19.84 2.20
CA GLU A 18 -0.97 21.22 2.36
C GLU A 18 -0.17 22.00 3.41
N CYS A 19 0.21 21.36 4.52
CA CYS A 19 0.92 22.04 5.60
C CYS A 19 2.45 22.03 5.45
N ARG A 20 2.99 21.50 4.35
CA ARG A 20 4.44 21.38 4.14
C ARG A 20 5.22 22.69 4.33
N HIS A 21 4.67 23.79 3.83
CA HIS A 21 5.31 25.11 3.92
C HIS A 21 5.05 25.82 5.26
N ASN A 22 4.24 25.23 6.13
CA ASN A 22 4.03 25.77 7.47
C ASN A 22 5.27 25.50 8.34
N ARG A 23 5.84 26.57 8.91
CA ARG A 23 7.00 26.50 9.80
C ARG A 23 6.76 25.58 11.01
N TRP A 24 5.56 25.59 11.58
CA TRP A 24 5.23 24.74 12.73
C TRP A 24 5.21 23.25 12.38
N TYR A 25 4.76 22.91 11.18
CA TYR A 25 4.78 21.54 10.67
C TYR A 25 6.21 21.03 10.49
N GLN A 26 7.08 21.86 9.89
CA GLN A 26 8.50 21.53 9.72
C GLN A 26 9.23 21.38 11.05
N ILE A 27 8.97 22.29 12.02
CA ILE A 27 9.56 22.21 13.36
C ILE A 27 9.13 20.91 14.06
N LYS A 28 7.84 20.57 14.03
CA LYS A 28 7.31 19.34 14.63
C LYS A 28 7.97 18.08 14.07
N HIS A 29 8.08 17.96 12.75
CA HIS A 29 8.67 16.76 12.14
C HIS A 29 10.20 16.72 12.24
N SER A 30 10.85 17.89 12.27
CA SER A 30 12.28 17.99 12.57
C SER A 30 12.58 17.60 14.01
N SER A 31 11.78 18.07 14.99
CA SER A 31 11.95 17.70 16.39
C SER A 31 11.69 16.21 16.61
N GLU A 32 10.67 15.63 16.00
CA GLU A 32 10.44 14.17 16.01
C GLU A 32 11.65 13.39 15.47
N THR A 33 12.24 13.85 14.37
CA THR A 33 13.40 13.18 13.75
C THR A 33 14.65 13.31 14.62
N ILE A 34 14.86 14.47 15.24
CA ILE A 34 15.94 14.70 16.20
C ILE A 34 15.75 13.80 17.43
N LEU A 35 14.54 13.72 18.00
CA LEU A 35 14.25 12.84 19.15
C LEU A 35 14.50 11.36 18.82
N LEU A 36 14.09 10.89 17.64
CA LEU A 36 14.38 9.53 17.18
C LEU A 36 15.89 9.30 16.98
N SER A 37 16.61 10.30 16.47
CA SER A 37 18.06 10.21 16.27
C SER A 37 18.81 10.17 17.60
N ILE A 38 18.42 11.02 18.57
CA ILE A 38 18.94 10.99 19.94
C ILE A 38 18.66 9.64 20.59
N PHE A 39 17.45 9.09 20.41
CA PHE A 39 17.11 7.78 20.95
C PHE A 39 17.93 6.65 20.32
N SER A 40 18.20 6.70 19.01
CA SER A 40 19.13 5.77 18.35
C SER A 40 20.57 5.89 18.87
N MET A 41 21.06 7.11 19.08
CA MET A 41 22.38 7.34 19.69
C MET A 41 22.45 6.79 21.11
N ARG A 42 21.42 7.05 21.93
CA ARG A 42 21.28 6.52 23.30
C ARG A 42 21.36 4.99 23.33
N ILE A 43 20.59 4.32 22.48
CA ILE A 43 20.62 2.86 22.35
C ILE A 43 22.02 2.39 21.93
N THR A 44 22.66 3.07 20.98
CA THR A 44 24.01 2.74 20.51
C THR A 44 25.05 2.88 21.64
N PHE A 45 24.97 3.95 22.43
CA PHE A 45 25.82 4.12 23.62
C PHE A 45 25.56 3.04 24.67
N GLY A 46 24.32 2.61 24.86
CA GLY A 46 23.97 1.47 25.70
C GLY A 46 24.66 0.18 25.24
N MET A 47 24.64 -0.13 23.92
CA MET A 47 25.35 -1.30 23.38
C MET A 47 26.85 -1.21 23.59
N ILE A 48 27.45 -0.06 23.25
CA ILE A 48 28.90 0.16 23.35
C ILE A 48 29.32 0.01 24.81
N SER A 49 28.63 0.66 25.73
CA SER A 49 28.91 0.61 27.17
C SER A 49 28.77 -0.82 27.73
N TYR A 50 27.87 -1.63 27.20
CA TYR A 50 27.74 -3.04 27.61
C TYR A 50 28.84 -3.95 27.03
N MET A 51 29.49 -3.56 25.94
CA MET A 51 30.57 -4.35 25.32
C MET A 51 31.95 -4.06 25.92
N PHE A 52 32.15 -2.90 26.53
CA PHE A 52 33.40 -2.52 27.18
C PHE A 52 33.30 -2.74 28.70
N ASP A 53 33.95 -3.79 29.20
CA ASP A 53 33.83 -4.23 30.60
C ASP A 53 34.68 -3.41 31.62
N GLU A 54 34.12 -3.33 32.83
CA GLU A 54 34.57 -2.87 34.15
C GLU A 54 35.24 -1.49 34.37
N ASN A 55 36.00 -0.90 33.45
CA ASN A 55 36.78 0.33 33.74
C ASN A 55 36.19 1.64 33.19
N TYR A 56 35.07 1.58 32.47
CA TYR A 56 34.40 2.75 31.88
C TYR A 56 32.99 2.94 32.44
N ILE A 57 32.44 4.15 32.26
CA ILE A 57 31.10 4.55 32.74
C ILE A 57 30.06 3.49 32.32
N GLN A 58 29.44 2.81 33.30
CA GLN A 58 28.37 1.83 33.13
C GLN A 58 27.05 2.52 32.74
N TYR A 59 27.04 3.17 31.57
CA TYR A 59 25.92 3.95 31.06
C TYR A 59 24.65 3.10 30.94
N TRP A 60 24.77 1.80 30.60
CA TRP A 60 23.63 0.89 30.50
C TRP A 60 22.90 0.63 31.83
N MET A 61 23.54 0.85 32.98
CA MET A 61 22.89 0.77 34.30
C MET A 61 22.21 2.08 34.73
N ILE A 62 22.70 3.21 34.20
CA ILE A 62 22.18 4.54 34.52
C ILE A 62 20.99 4.87 33.61
N ASP A 63 21.03 4.41 32.38
CA ASP A 63 20.02 4.71 31.37
C ASP A 63 18.69 3.97 31.66
N PRO A 64 17.56 4.67 31.87
CA PRO A 64 16.28 4.05 32.25
C PRO A 64 15.78 2.96 31.28
N PHE A 65 15.99 3.16 29.98
CA PHE A 65 15.56 2.20 28.97
C PHE A 65 16.45 0.95 28.96
N CYS A 66 17.77 1.12 29.01
CA CYS A 66 18.70 0.00 29.09
C CYS A 66 18.52 -0.76 30.42
N PHE A 67 18.34 -0.04 31.53
CA PHE A 67 18.08 -0.60 32.85
C PHE A 67 16.80 -1.46 32.86
N TYR A 68 15.71 -0.96 32.28
CA TYR A 68 14.48 -1.73 32.13
C TYR A 68 14.72 -3.02 31.33
N LEU A 69 15.42 -2.94 30.19
CA LEU A 69 15.67 -4.11 29.36
C LEU A 69 16.55 -5.16 30.05
N ILE A 70 17.58 -4.75 30.80
CA ILE A 70 18.45 -5.71 31.50
C ILE A 70 17.72 -6.33 32.70
N GLN A 71 16.87 -5.58 33.40
CA GLN A 71 16.14 -6.07 34.57
C GLN A 71 15.01 -7.02 34.16
N SER A 72 14.25 -6.66 33.14
CA SER A 72 13.11 -7.45 32.67
C SER A 72 13.51 -8.59 31.73
N PHE A 73 14.60 -8.43 30.97
CA PHE A 73 15.01 -9.34 29.90
C PHE A 73 16.53 -9.55 29.83
N ARG A 74 17.16 -9.89 30.96
CA ARG A 74 18.63 -9.97 31.10
C ARG A 74 19.32 -10.76 29.99
N GLN A 75 18.78 -11.92 29.64
CA GLN A 75 19.38 -12.82 28.64
C GLN A 75 19.17 -12.35 27.19
N LEU A 76 18.12 -11.56 26.95
CA LEU A 76 17.75 -11.03 25.64
C LEU A 76 18.16 -9.56 25.47
N PHE A 77 18.91 -9.00 26.43
CA PHE A 77 19.24 -7.59 26.48
C PHE A 77 19.87 -7.09 25.18
N ARG A 78 20.91 -7.77 24.68
CA ARG A 78 21.60 -7.38 23.43
C ARG A 78 20.66 -7.40 22.23
N GLN A 79 19.79 -8.40 22.15
CA GLN A 79 18.92 -8.60 21.01
C GLN A 79 17.73 -7.64 21.02
N TYR A 80 17.12 -7.37 22.18
CA TYR A 80 16.10 -6.33 22.31
C TYR A 80 16.65 -4.92 22.07
N LEU A 81 17.88 -4.63 22.50
CA LEU A 81 18.52 -3.36 22.18
C LEU A 81 18.75 -3.22 20.66
N THR A 82 19.14 -4.32 20.01
CA THR A 82 19.31 -4.36 18.55
C THR A 82 17.99 -4.18 17.82
N PHE A 83 16.90 -4.81 18.30
CA PHE A 83 15.56 -4.57 17.75
C PHE A 83 15.10 -3.13 17.93
N ALA A 84 15.35 -2.53 19.09
CA ALA A 84 15.04 -1.13 19.34
C ALA A 84 15.85 -0.20 18.40
N LEU A 85 17.13 -0.49 18.17
CA LEU A 85 17.95 0.26 17.21
C LEU A 85 17.41 0.14 15.79
N ILE A 86 17.14 -1.08 15.33
CA ILE A 86 16.57 -1.34 14.00
C ILE A 86 15.25 -0.59 13.82
N LEU A 87 14.37 -0.66 14.82
CA LEU A 87 13.05 -0.04 14.78
C LEU A 87 13.14 1.50 14.75
N THR A 88 14.06 2.08 15.52
CA THR A 88 14.28 3.53 15.53
C THR A 88 14.89 4.04 14.23
N LEU A 89 15.84 3.30 13.65
CA LEU A 89 16.39 3.60 12.33
C LEU A 89 15.32 3.54 11.23
N LEU A 90 14.41 2.55 11.29
CA LEU A 90 13.24 2.50 10.40
C LEU A 90 12.32 3.72 10.60
N GLY A 91 12.14 4.19 11.84
CA GLY A 91 11.40 5.41 12.15
C GLY A 91 12.02 6.65 11.51
N VAL A 92 13.32 6.86 11.70
CA VAL A 92 14.07 7.97 11.10
C VAL A 92 13.97 7.91 9.58
N PHE A 93 14.20 6.74 9.00
CA PHE A 93 14.09 6.52 7.56
C PHE A 93 12.68 6.81 7.02
N GLY A 94 11.64 6.37 7.74
CA GLY A 94 10.25 6.68 7.43
C GLY A 94 9.98 8.19 7.46
N LYS A 95 10.53 8.90 8.46
CA LYS A 95 10.41 10.36 8.53
C LYS A 95 11.05 11.05 7.34
N PHE A 96 12.28 10.68 6.98
CA PHE A 96 12.95 11.20 5.78
C PHE A 96 12.14 10.93 4.51
N THR A 97 11.62 9.71 4.37
CA THR A 97 10.87 9.29 3.18
C THR A 97 9.55 10.05 3.03
N PHE A 98 8.77 10.25 4.10
CA PHE A 98 7.43 10.84 4.00
C PHE A 98 7.38 12.35 4.20
N PHE A 99 8.21 12.89 5.08
CA PHE A 99 8.10 14.28 5.54
C PHE A 99 9.15 15.20 4.90
N PHE A 100 10.31 14.66 4.51
CA PHE A 100 11.39 15.45 3.91
C PHE A 100 11.51 15.28 2.38
N SER A 101 11.02 14.17 1.80
CA SER A 101 10.93 13.99 0.34
C SER A 101 10.08 15.06 -0.35
N ARG A 102 10.33 15.35 -1.63
CA ARG A 102 9.55 16.32 -2.41
C ARG A 102 8.11 15.84 -2.67
N VAL A 103 7.13 16.71 -2.42
CA VAL A 103 5.69 16.43 -2.52
C VAL A 103 5.18 16.68 -3.93
N ASP A 104 5.89 17.49 -4.72
CA ASP A 104 5.62 17.72 -6.15
C ASP A 104 5.93 16.51 -7.04
N THR A 105 6.24 15.36 -6.43
CA THR A 105 6.50 14.10 -7.13
C THR A 105 5.20 13.45 -7.60
N VAL A 106 5.28 12.68 -8.69
CA VAL A 106 4.14 11.94 -9.24
C VAL A 106 3.51 11.03 -8.18
N THR A 107 4.36 10.49 -7.32
CA THR A 107 4.02 9.63 -6.18
C THR A 107 3.01 10.28 -5.23
N PHE A 108 3.35 11.44 -4.66
CA PHE A 108 2.50 12.12 -3.69
C PHE A 108 1.27 12.74 -4.36
N LEU A 109 1.42 13.36 -5.53
CA LEU A 109 0.32 13.99 -6.25
C LEU A 109 -0.77 12.99 -6.65
N THR A 110 -0.39 11.83 -7.17
CA THR A 110 -1.36 10.80 -7.59
C THR A 110 -2.18 10.30 -6.40
N VAL A 111 -1.53 10.03 -5.27
CA VAL A 111 -2.24 9.55 -4.07
C VAL A 111 -3.05 10.66 -3.43
N TYR A 112 -2.55 11.90 -3.42
CA TYR A 112 -3.29 13.07 -2.93
C TYR A 112 -4.60 13.28 -3.68
N GLU A 113 -4.58 13.27 -5.02
CA GLU A 113 -5.77 13.39 -5.85
C GLU A 113 -6.79 12.27 -5.56
N LEU A 114 -6.31 11.04 -5.33
CA LEU A 114 -7.15 9.86 -5.11
C LEU A 114 -7.72 9.72 -3.70
N VAL A 115 -7.02 10.25 -2.71
CA VAL A 115 -7.39 10.14 -1.29
C VAL A 115 -8.06 11.42 -0.85
N VAL A 116 -7.45 12.57 -1.05
CA VAL A 116 -7.94 13.86 -0.54
C VAL A 116 -9.04 14.41 -1.46
N ASN A 117 -8.69 14.78 -2.70
CA ASN A 117 -9.65 15.39 -3.62
C ASN A 117 -10.84 14.48 -3.94
N ASN A 118 -10.60 13.17 -4.08
CA ASN A 118 -11.67 12.22 -4.35
C ASN A 118 -12.64 12.06 -3.16
N ILE A 119 -12.14 12.09 -1.91
CA ILE A 119 -13.00 12.06 -0.72
C ILE A 119 -13.79 13.35 -0.61
N GLU A 120 -13.16 14.51 -0.83
CA GLU A 120 -13.82 15.82 -0.76
C GLU A 120 -14.94 15.92 -1.79
N GLN A 121 -14.65 15.57 -3.05
CA GLN A 121 -15.67 15.53 -4.12
C GLN A 121 -16.78 14.52 -3.83
N PHE A 122 -16.48 13.40 -3.17
CA PHE A 122 -17.51 12.44 -2.73
C PHE A 122 -18.38 13.00 -1.61
N GLN A 123 -17.79 13.74 -0.66
CA GLN A 123 -18.54 14.39 0.42
C GLN A 123 -19.49 15.46 -0.12
N GLU A 124 -19.07 16.23 -1.13
CA GLU A 124 -19.93 17.20 -1.83
C GLU A 124 -21.12 16.55 -2.55
N CYS A 125 -20.96 15.30 -3.02
CA CYS A 125 -22.01 14.56 -3.74
C CYS A 125 -22.90 13.71 -2.81
N LYS A 126 -22.65 13.74 -1.50
CA LYS A 126 -23.38 12.92 -0.54
C LYS A 126 -24.78 13.48 -0.31
N LEU A 127 -25.79 12.61 -0.42
CA LEU A 127 -27.17 12.96 -0.12
C LEU A 127 -27.34 13.23 1.38
N THR A 128 -28.33 14.07 1.70
CA THR A 128 -28.70 14.34 3.10
C THR A 128 -29.28 13.11 3.76
N LYS A 129 -29.21 13.02 5.10
CA LYS A 129 -29.71 11.85 5.85
C LYS A 129 -31.19 11.56 5.55
N SER A 130 -32.01 12.61 5.37
CA SER A 130 -33.42 12.49 5.02
C SER A 130 -33.64 11.92 3.62
N GLU A 131 -32.90 12.39 2.61
CA GLU A 131 -32.96 11.86 1.24
C GLU A 131 -32.52 10.39 1.16
N ILE A 132 -31.50 10.02 1.94
CA ILE A 132 -31.04 8.62 2.02
C ILE A 132 -32.15 7.73 2.57
N VAL A 133 -32.85 8.14 3.64
CA VAL A 133 -33.98 7.39 4.21
C VAL A 133 -35.13 7.27 3.20
N GLN A 134 -35.48 8.36 2.52
CA GLN A 134 -36.51 8.34 1.47
C GLN A 134 -36.14 7.42 0.31
N ASN A 135 -34.88 7.42 -0.12
CA ASN A 135 -34.39 6.54 -1.18
C ASN A 135 -34.37 5.07 -0.75
N MET A 136 -34.01 4.78 0.51
CA MET A 136 -34.11 3.43 1.08
C MET A 136 -35.57 2.94 1.10
N GLU A 137 -36.51 3.77 1.54
CA GLU A 137 -37.93 3.43 1.53
C GLU A 137 -38.49 3.23 0.12
N LYS A 138 -38.10 4.08 -0.83
CA LYS A 138 -38.51 3.95 -2.23
C LYS A 138 -37.96 2.66 -2.86
N SER A 139 -36.69 2.34 -2.59
CA SER A 139 -36.07 1.09 -3.02
C SER A 139 -36.75 -0.14 -2.39
N PHE A 140 -37.14 -0.05 -1.12
CA PHE A 140 -37.90 -1.08 -0.41
C PHE A 140 -39.26 -1.29 -1.06
N LYS A 141 -40.04 -0.22 -1.25
CA LYS A 141 -41.37 -0.28 -1.89
C LYS A 141 -41.29 -0.86 -3.30
N ASN A 142 -40.30 -0.47 -4.10
CA ASN A 142 -40.10 -1.01 -5.45
C ASN A 142 -39.70 -2.49 -5.44
N SER A 143 -38.75 -2.89 -4.60
CA SER A 143 -38.29 -4.28 -4.50
C SER A 143 -39.41 -5.19 -4.00
N TYR A 144 -40.14 -4.75 -2.98
CA TYR A 144 -41.29 -5.45 -2.43
C TYR A 144 -42.39 -5.62 -3.50
N ARG A 145 -42.75 -4.55 -4.23
CA ARG A 145 -43.76 -4.62 -5.30
C ARG A 145 -43.37 -5.56 -6.43
N ASN A 146 -42.10 -5.59 -6.81
CA ASN A 146 -41.61 -6.49 -7.87
C ASN A 146 -41.62 -7.96 -7.44
N ILE A 147 -41.18 -8.26 -6.21
CA ILE A 147 -41.12 -9.64 -5.70
C ILE A 147 -42.52 -10.16 -5.34
N SER A 148 -43.36 -9.33 -4.73
CA SER A 148 -44.77 -9.67 -4.42
C SER A 148 -45.58 -9.98 -5.68
N LYS A 149 -45.37 -9.24 -6.79
CA LYS A 149 -46.01 -9.54 -8.08
C LYS A 149 -45.50 -10.84 -8.72
N SER A 150 -44.21 -11.15 -8.56
CA SER A 150 -43.58 -12.36 -9.09
C SER A 150 -43.97 -13.62 -8.31
N ASN A 151 -44.12 -13.52 -6.99
CA ASN A 151 -44.20 -14.67 -6.10
C ASN A 151 -45.43 -14.58 -5.17
N ARG A 152 -46.60 -14.97 -5.68
CA ARG A 152 -47.87 -14.94 -4.91
C ARG A 152 -47.96 -15.95 -3.77
N PHE A 153 -47.12 -17.00 -3.78
CA PHE A 153 -47.17 -18.11 -2.83
C PHE A 153 -46.27 -17.94 -1.59
N ILE A 154 -45.45 -16.89 -1.55
CA ILE A 154 -44.54 -16.66 -0.41
C ILE A 154 -45.26 -15.77 0.62
N PRO A 155 -45.26 -16.14 1.91
CA PRO A 155 -45.81 -15.31 2.98
C PRO A 155 -45.22 -13.91 2.98
N ASP A 156 -46.09 -12.91 3.15
CA ASP A 156 -45.72 -11.49 3.00
C ASP A 156 -44.63 -11.04 3.99
N ILE A 157 -44.61 -11.64 5.19
CA ILE A 157 -43.61 -11.41 6.23
C ILE A 157 -42.20 -11.80 5.74
N LEU A 158 -42.06 -12.92 5.03
CA LEU A 158 -40.78 -13.39 4.50
C LEU A 158 -40.28 -12.50 3.36
N ILE A 159 -41.18 -12.00 2.51
CA ILE A 159 -40.84 -11.04 1.44
C ILE A 159 -40.33 -9.73 2.04
N ARG A 160 -41.00 -9.20 3.08
CA ARG A 160 -40.56 -7.97 3.78
C ARG A 160 -39.21 -8.18 4.45
N PHE A 161 -39.00 -9.31 5.12
CA PHE A 161 -37.72 -9.64 5.74
C PHE A 161 -36.60 -9.71 4.70
N PHE A 162 -36.80 -10.45 3.61
CA PHE A 162 -35.83 -10.56 2.52
C PHE A 162 -35.52 -9.20 1.89
N CYS A 163 -36.53 -8.35 1.64
CA CYS A 163 -36.32 -7.01 1.09
C CYS A 163 -35.52 -6.10 2.05
N ARG A 164 -35.78 -6.18 3.36
CA ARG A 164 -35.00 -5.46 4.38
C ARG A 164 -33.55 -5.95 4.41
N CYS A 165 -33.33 -7.26 4.46
CA CYS A 165 -32.00 -7.85 4.41
C CYS A 165 -31.26 -7.48 3.13
N ARG A 166 -31.94 -7.51 1.97
CA ARG A 166 -31.36 -7.10 0.68
C ARG A 166 -30.97 -5.63 0.65
N ILE A 167 -31.77 -4.73 1.22
CA ILE A 167 -31.46 -3.30 1.25
C ILE A 167 -30.37 -2.98 2.27
N LEU A 168 -30.35 -3.66 3.42
CA LEU A 168 -29.24 -3.60 4.37
C LEU A 168 -27.95 -4.12 3.74
N TRP A 169 -28.03 -5.22 3.00
CA TRP A 169 -26.91 -5.76 2.24
C TRP A 169 -26.44 -4.81 1.14
N GLN A 170 -27.36 -4.23 0.36
CA GLN A 170 -27.02 -3.25 -0.68
C GLN A 170 -26.47 -1.95 -0.09
N THR A 171 -26.97 -1.47 1.04
CA THR A 171 -26.36 -0.32 1.72
C THR A 171 -24.99 -0.65 2.28
N TYR A 172 -24.75 -1.88 2.75
CA TYR A 172 -23.48 -2.31 3.31
C TYR A 172 -22.41 -2.62 2.24
N VAL A 173 -22.74 -3.42 1.24
CA VAL A 173 -21.85 -3.88 0.15
C VAL A 173 -21.75 -2.87 -0.97
N ASP A 174 -22.88 -2.27 -1.32
CA ASP A 174 -22.98 -1.40 -2.49
C ASP A 174 -22.97 0.07 -2.17
N LYS A 175 -23.04 0.53 -0.90
CA LYS A 175 -22.84 1.88 -0.28
C LYS A 175 -23.20 3.17 -1.05
N TYR A 176 -23.40 3.13 -2.35
CA TYR A 176 -23.17 4.17 -3.35
C TYR A 176 -24.46 4.60 -4.05
N PRO A 177 -25.31 3.71 -4.59
CA PRO A 177 -26.50 4.19 -5.29
C PRO A 177 -27.53 4.83 -4.35
N ILE A 178 -27.41 4.57 -3.04
CA ILE A 178 -28.35 5.05 -2.02
C ILE A 178 -27.82 6.30 -1.29
N GLN A 179 -26.50 6.51 -1.25
CA GLN A 179 -25.86 7.60 -0.49
C GLN A 179 -25.34 8.75 -1.35
N ILE A 180 -25.20 8.54 -2.67
CA ILE A 180 -24.67 9.54 -3.60
C ILE A 180 -25.77 10.00 -4.55
N ASP A 181 -25.79 11.30 -4.84
CA ASP A 181 -26.46 11.84 -6.02
C ASP A 181 -25.67 11.49 -7.30
N GLY A 182 -26.14 10.48 -8.04
CA GLY A 182 -25.46 9.99 -9.25
C GLY A 182 -25.31 11.03 -10.35
N GLU A 183 -26.22 12.00 -10.42
CA GLU A 183 -26.15 13.07 -11.41
C GLU A 183 -25.06 14.08 -11.03
N LYS A 184 -24.97 14.45 -9.75
CA LYS A 184 -23.83 15.26 -9.27
C LYS A 184 -22.52 14.52 -9.46
N TRP A 185 -22.45 13.23 -9.10
CA TRP A 185 -21.22 12.44 -9.18
C TRP A 185 -20.66 12.30 -10.59
N THR A 186 -21.53 12.15 -11.59
CA THR A 186 -21.11 12.07 -12.99
C THR A 186 -20.65 13.41 -13.57
N ARG A 187 -21.09 14.53 -12.97
CA ARG A 187 -20.70 15.90 -13.36
C ARG A 187 -19.47 16.43 -12.60
N VAL A 188 -18.99 15.69 -11.58
CA VAL A 188 -17.79 16.07 -10.83
C VAL A 188 -16.58 16.17 -11.77
N LYS A 189 -15.75 17.20 -11.54
CA LYS A 189 -14.51 17.40 -12.30
C LYS A 189 -13.62 16.15 -12.24
N PRO A 190 -12.99 15.75 -13.36
CA PRO A 190 -12.03 14.66 -13.33
C PRO A 190 -10.86 15.01 -12.41
N LEU A 191 -10.25 13.99 -11.80
CA LEU A 191 -9.04 14.16 -11.00
C LEU A 191 -7.91 14.71 -11.87
N ARG A 192 -7.01 15.51 -11.30
CA ARG A 192 -5.89 16.13 -12.04
C ARG A 192 -4.73 15.15 -12.23
N THR A 193 -5.03 13.89 -12.53
CA THR A 193 -4.06 12.84 -12.81
C THR A 193 -3.92 12.60 -14.30
N LYS A 194 -2.72 12.26 -14.79
CA LYS A 194 -2.52 11.81 -16.19
C LYS A 194 -3.26 10.51 -16.50
N LEU A 195 -3.54 9.71 -15.47
CA LEU A 195 -4.34 8.51 -15.51
C LEU A 195 -5.83 8.84 -15.64
N HIS A 196 -6.51 8.16 -16.56
CA HIS A 196 -7.96 8.26 -16.66
C HIS A 196 -8.65 7.33 -15.66
N VAL A 197 -9.02 7.89 -14.51
CA VAL A 197 -9.74 7.17 -13.45
C VAL A 197 -11.24 7.39 -13.62
N ILE A 198 -11.96 6.32 -13.98
CA ILE A 198 -13.43 6.36 -14.13
C ILE A 198 -14.10 6.45 -12.75
N SER A 199 -15.28 7.05 -12.69
CA SER A 199 -16.16 7.13 -11.51
C SER A 199 -16.23 5.82 -10.72
N ASP A 200 -16.41 4.67 -11.37
CA ASP A 200 -16.51 3.37 -10.70
C ASP A 200 -15.25 2.99 -9.92
N ASP A 201 -14.06 3.29 -10.44
CA ASP A 201 -12.81 2.99 -9.75
C ASP A 201 -12.56 3.98 -8.61
N ARG A 202 -12.96 5.24 -8.77
CA ARG A 202 -12.97 6.24 -7.69
C ARG A 202 -13.85 5.78 -6.52
N LEU A 203 -15.00 5.19 -6.82
CA LEU A 203 -15.91 4.65 -5.80
C LEU A 203 -15.31 3.42 -5.08
N LYS A 204 -14.62 2.53 -5.79
CA LYS A 204 -13.89 1.40 -5.16
C LYS A 204 -12.80 1.90 -4.21
N MET A 205 -12.08 2.96 -4.58
CA MET A 205 -11.10 3.58 -3.68
C MET A 205 -11.77 4.13 -2.42
N ILE A 206 -12.92 4.79 -2.55
CA ILE A 206 -13.70 5.26 -1.39
C ILE A 206 -14.18 4.07 -0.55
N LYS A 207 -14.59 2.94 -1.16
CA LYS A 207 -15.00 1.72 -0.43
C LYS A 207 -13.87 1.28 0.48
N PHE A 208 -12.69 1.12 -0.11
CA PHE A 208 -11.49 0.71 0.58
C PHE A 208 -11.13 1.67 1.71
N LEU A 209 -11.09 2.98 1.45
CA LEU A 209 -10.77 3.99 2.46
C LEU A 209 -11.79 4.00 3.61
N THR A 210 -13.08 3.80 3.32
CA THR A 210 -14.10 3.70 4.39
C THR A 210 -14.02 2.41 5.21
N LEU A 211 -13.44 1.35 4.66
CA LEU A 211 -13.24 0.07 5.36
C LEU A 211 -11.95 0.08 6.19
N ILE A 212 -10.89 0.70 5.68
CA ILE A 212 -9.57 0.68 6.35
C ILE A 212 -9.53 1.62 7.56
N ASN A 213 -10.23 2.76 7.50
CA ASN A 213 -10.27 3.75 8.60
C ASN A 213 -10.69 3.18 9.97
N PRO A 214 -11.79 2.40 10.12
CA PRO A 214 -12.12 1.80 11.40
C PRO A 214 -11.09 0.77 11.87
N ILE A 215 -10.47 0.01 10.94
CA ILE A 215 -9.41 -0.95 11.27
C ILE A 215 -8.20 -0.21 11.84
N ILE A 216 -7.77 0.89 11.21
CA ILE A 216 -6.70 1.75 11.70
C ILE A 216 -7.02 2.33 13.08
N THR A 217 -8.27 2.74 13.28
CA THR A 217 -8.75 3.27 14.56
C THR A 217 -8.59 2.22 15.67
N ILE A 218 -9.05 0.99 15.42
CA ILE A 218 -8.93 -0.12 16.36
C ILE A 218 -7.45 -0.45 16.64
N LEU A 219 -6.60 -0.48 15.60
CA LEU A 219 -5.17 -0.71 15.74
C LEU A 219 -4.49 0.37 16.60
N HIS A 220 -4.83 1.65 16.39
CA HIS A 220 -4.30 2.75 17.21
C HIS A 220 -4.75 2.67 18.67
N ILE A 221 -6.03 2.34 18.93
CA ILE A 221 -6.54 2.18 20.30
C ILE A 221 -5.85 1.00 21.00
N GLY A 222 -5.70 -0.14 20.31
CA GLY A 222 -4.98 -1.30 20.83
C GLY A 222 -3.52 -0.99 21.12
N LEU A 223 -2.84 -0.28 20.23
CA LEU A 223 -1.44 0.11 20.42
C LEU A 223 -1.27 1.09 21.59
N PHE A 224 -2.21 2.02 21.76
CA PHE A 224 -2.22 2.92 22.91
C PHE A 224 -2.35 2.13 24.22
N PHE A 225 -3.23 1.13 24.27
CA PHE A 225 -3.40 0.29 25.45
C PHE A 225 -2.14 -0.53 25.78
N ILE A 226 -1.54 -1.19 24.78
CA ILE A 226 -0.28 -1.93 24.95
C ILE A 226 0.83 -0.99 25.42
N SER A 227 0.96 0.18 24.79
CA SER A 227 1.95 1.19 25.19
C SER A 227 1.74 1.62 26.64
N SER A 228 0.49 1.74 27.09
CA SER A 228 0.15 2.12 28.47
C SER A 228 0.50 1.04 29.49
N ILE A 229 0.40 -0.24 29.13
CA ILE A 229 0.81 -1.36 29.97
C ILE A 229 2.34 -1.39 30.12
N VAL A 230 3.07 -1.36 29.00
CA VAL A 230 4.54 -1.32 29.01
C VAL A 230 5.05 -0.12 29.79
N MET A 231 4.32 0.99 29.71
CA MET A 231 4.60 2.20 30.46
C MET A 231 4.46 2.06 31.95
N TYR A 232 3.39 1.43 32.41
CA TYR A 232 3.19 1.16 33.82
C TYR A 232 4.29 0.26 34.37
N ASP A 233 4.67 -0.77 33.60
CA ASP A 233 5.72 -1.71 33.95
C ASP A 233 7.12 -1.05 34.00
N LEU A 234 7.45 -0.27 32.97
CA LEU A 234 8.71 0.47 32.90
C LEU A 234 8.80 1.53 34.00
N TYR A 235 7.68 2.22 34.29
CA TYR A 235 7.61 3.15 35.41
C TYR A 235 7.92 2.46 36.74
N ASN A 236 7.24 1.36 37.05
CA ASN A 236 7.47 0.64 38.32
C ASN A 236 8.91 0.14 38.42
N THR A 237 9.42 -0.49 37.36
CA THR A 237 10.77 -1.07 37.35
C THR A 237 11.86 -0.02 37.57
N VAL A 238 11.74 1.15 36.93
CA VAL A 238 12.72 2.25 37.05
C VAL A 238 12.58 2.96 38.41
N PHE A 239 11.36 3.20 38.88
CA PHE A 239 11.15 3.88 40.17
C PHE A 239 11.52 3.02 41.38
N ASP A 240 11.36 1.70 41.29
CA ASP A 240 11.79 0.77 42.33
C ASP A 240 13.32 0.71 42.45
N HIS A 241 14.05 1.01 41.37
CA HIS A 241 15.52 1.08 41.39
C HIS A 241 16.06 2.39 41.98
N PHE A 242 15.31 3.49 41.84
CA PHE A 242 15.68 4.84 42.31
C PHE A 242 14.73 5.39 43.40
N PRO A 243 14.49 4.69 44.53
CA PRO A 243 13.45 5.05 45.48
C PRO A 243 13.74 6.36 46.24
N ASN A 244 15.02 6.64 46.50
CA ASN A 244 15.51 7.76 47.32
C ASN A 244 15.90 9.01 46.51
N ASP A 245 15.66 9.02 45.21
CA ASP A 245 16.04 10.14 44.36
C ASP A 245 15.16 11.38 44.58
N SER A 246 15.79 12.54 44.43
CA SER A 246 15.13 13.84 44.57
C SER A 246 13.91 13.95 43.64
N ILE A 247 12.93 14.79 44.04
CA ILE A 247 11.74 15.08 43.21
C ILE A 247 12.14 15.51 41.79
N VAL A 248 13.25 16.23 41.65
CA VAL A 248 13.78 16.67 40.35
C VAL A 248 14.16 15.48 39.46
N VAL A 249 14.84 14.47 40.00
CA VAL A 249 15.21 13.27 39.25
C VAL A 249 13.97 12.46 38.86
N LYS A 250 12.98 12.34 39.76
CA LYS A 250 11.69 11.68 39.44
C LYS A 250 10.95 12.38 38.30
N ILE A 251 10.97 13.71 38.25
CA ILE A 251 10.39 14.48 37.14
C ILE A 251 11.16 14.23 35.83
N ILE A 252 12.49 14.20 35.87
CA ILE A 252 13.33 13.93 34.69
C ILE A 252 13.05 12.52 34.14
N LEU A 253 12.98 11.51 35.01
CA LEU A 253 12.64 10.13 34.63
C LEU A 253 11.25 10.07 33.99
N MET A 254 10.25 10.74 34.55
CA MET A 254 8.91 10.80 33.95
C MET A 254 8.92 11.44 32.55
N LEU A 255 9.66 12.53 32.35
CA LEU A 255 9.80 13.15 31.05
C LEU A 255 10.50 12.24 30.05
N ASP A 256 11.55 11.53 30.47
CA ASP A 256 12.28 10.59 29.61
C ASP A 256 11.39 9.44 29.14
N ILE A 257 10.63 8.88 30.06
CA ILE A 257 9.65 7.85 29.77
C ILE A 257 8.60 8.35 28.75
N ILE A 258 8.07 9.57 28.92
CA ILE A 258 7.13 10.18 27.96
C ILE A 258 7.75 10.33 26.56
N ILE A 259 9.04 10.69 26.48
CA ILE A 259 9.78 10.81 25.22
C ILE A 259 9.91 9.44 24.53
N ILE A 260 10.22 8.38 25.29
CA ILE A 260 10.32 7.01 24.75
C ILE A 260 8.98 6.58 24.12
N ILE A 261 7.85 6.81 24.80
CA ILE A 261 6.51 6.52 24.23
C ILE A 261 6.31 7.30 22.94
N TYR A 262 6.60 8.59 22.97
CA TYR A 262 6.37 9.46 21.84
C TYR A 262 7.13 8.96 20.60
N ASN A 263 8.38 8.51 20.79
CA ASN A 263 9.18 7.89 19.75
C ASN A 263 8.56 6.59 19.23
N VAL A 264 8.11 5.69 20.12
CA VAL A 264 7.45 4.43 19.71
C VAL A 264 6.17 4.70 18.91
N ILE A 265 5.33 5.63 19.36
CA ILE A 265 4.11 6.03 18.65
C ILE A 265 4.46 6.62 17.27
N ALA A 266 5.48 7.48 17.19
CA ALA A 266 5.91 8.09 15.94
C ALA A 266 6.40 7.04 14.92
N ILE A 267 7.16 6.04 15.37
CA ILE A 267 7.61 4.91 14.54
C ILE A 267 6.41 4.14 13.99
N VAL A 268 5.48 3.75 14.88
CA VAL A 268 4.31 2.96 14.48
C VAL A 268 3.42 3.73 13.50
N GLN A 269 3.22 5.03 13.72
CA GLN A 269 2.50 5.89 12.80
C GLN A 269 3.17 5.96 11.42
N CYS A 270 4.50 6.05 11.36
CA CYS A 270 5.23 6.02 10.09
C CYS A 270 5.09 4.68 9.37
N GLY A 271 5.20 3.56 10.10
CA GLY A 271 5.01 2.22 9.52
C GLY A 271 3.58 2.01 9.00
N LEU A 272 2.58 2.46 9.76
CA LEU A 272 1.17 2.38 9.36
C LEU A 272 0.90 3.25 8.12
N LEU A 273 1.45 4.47 8.06
CA LEU A 273 1.36 5.34 6.89
C LEU A 273 1.97 4.68 5.65
N PHE A 274 3.15 4.05 5.80
CA PHE A 274 3.82 3.33 4.71
C PHE A 274 2.96 2.21 4.13
N VAL A 275 2.42 1.35 4.99
CA VAL A 275 1.55 0.23 4.57
C VAL A 275 0.30 0.74 3.87
N LEU A 276 -0.35 1.77 4.42
CA LEU A 276 -1.58 2.31 3.83
C LEU A 276 -1.34 2.99 2.48
N PHE A 277 -0.24 3.72 2.34
CA PHE A 277 0.16 4.31 1.08
C PHE A 277 0.31 3.21 0.02
N SER A 278 1.11 2.19 0.31
CA SER A 278 1.36 1.06 -0.59
C SER A 278 0.06 0.34 -0.98
N LEU A 279 -0.82 0.07 -0.02
CA LEU A 279 -2.12 -0.56 -0.28
C LEU A 279 -3.02 0.30 -1.17
N CYS A 280 -3.12 1.61 -0.91
CA CYS A 280 -3.94 2.51 -1.72
C CYS A 280 -3.47 2.55 -3.17
N TYR A 281 -2.16 2.73 -3.37
CA TYR A 281 -1.57 2.75 -4.70
C TYR A 281 -1.72 1.40 -5.42
N GLY A 282 -1.47 0.29 -4.72
CA GLY A 282 -1.61 -1.06 -5.28
C GLY A 282 -3.03 -1.41 -5.69
N ILE A 283 -4.04 -1.03 -4.89
CA ILE A 283 -5.45 -1.26 -5.21
C ILE A 283 -5.89 -0.46 -6.44
N LEU A 284 -5.45 0.80 -6.54
CA LEU A 284 -5.70 1.61 -7.72
C LEU A 284 -5.11 0.94 -8.96
N LEU A 285 -3.81 0.61 -8.89
CA LEU A 285 -3.08 0.01 -10.00
C LEU A 285 -3.76 -1.28 -10.47
N LYS A 286 -4.14 -2.13 -9.52
CA LYS A 286 -4.91 -3.35 -9.77
C LYS A 286 -6.24 -3.06 -10.47
N CYS A 287 -7.04 -2.11 -9.98
CA CYS A 287 -8.34 -1.78 -10.59
C CYS A 287 -8.19 -1.31 -12.04
N LEU A 288 -7.22 -0.40 -12.28
CA LEU A 288 -6.95 0.16 -13.61
C LEU A 288 -6.46 -0.92 -14.58
N LEU A 289 -5.50 -1.74 -14.16
CA LEU A 289 -4.92 -2.80 -14.99
C LEU A 289 -5.90 -3.93 -15.25
N ASP A 290 -6.67 -4.38 -14.26
CA ASP A 290 -7.70 -5.41 -14.45
C ASP A 290 -8.75 -4.95 -15.47
N ARG A 291 -9.10 -3.65 -15.46
CA ARG A 291 -10.00 -3.08 -16.47
C ARG A 291 -9.37 -3.08 -17.85
N LEU A 292 -8.15 -2.56 -17.99
CA LEU A 292 -7.45 -2.49 -19.27
C LEU A 292 -7.18 -3.87 -19.85
N ASN A 293 -6.72 -4.83 -19.04
CA ASN A 293 -6.49 -6.21 -19.46
C ASN A 293 -7.79 -6.90 -19.89
N ARG A 294 -8.92 -6.66 -19.20
CA ARG A 294 -10.23 -7.15 -19.65
C ARG A 294 -10.67 -6.54 -20.98
N GLN A 295 -10.46 -5.24 -21.18
CA GLN A 295 -10.75 -4.58 -22.46
C GLN A 295 -9.87 -5.13 -23.58
N LEU A 296 -8.56 -5.26 -23.34
CA LEU A 296 -7.61 -5.88 -24.27
C LEU A 296 -8.00 -7.32 -24.60
N LYS A 297 -8.36 -8.14 -23.60
CA LYS A 297 -8.80 -9.53 -23.79
C LYS A 297 -10.03 -9.62 -24.68
N ARG A 298 -11.03 -8.74 -24.48
CA ARG A 298 -12.24 -8.67 -25.30
C ARG A 298 -11.92 -8.28 -26.75
N ILE A 299 -11.06 -7.28 -26.95
CA ILE A 299 -10.65 -6.88 -28.31
C ILE A 299 -9.84 -8.00 -28.97
N ALA A 300 -8.90 -8.60 -28.24
CA ALA A 300 -8.08 -9.69 -28.72
C ALA A 300 -8.92 -10.91 -29.13
N SER A 301 -10.00 -11.24 -28.41
CA SER A 301 -10.87 -12.36 -28.79
C SER A 301 -11.64 -12.08 -30.09
N VAL A 302 -12.12 -10.84 -30.29
CA VAL A 302 -12.74 -10.40 -31.55
C VAL A 302 -11.71 -10.46 -32.69
N CYS A 303 -10.50 -9.96 -32.46
CA CYS A 303 -9.41 -9.99 -33.44
C CYS A 303 -8.99 -11.42 -33.79
N ARG A 304 -8.93 -12.35 -32.81
CA ARG A 304 -8.66 -13.77 -33.07
C ARG A 304 -9.71 -14.40 -33.97
N LYS A 305 -11.00 -14.15 -33.71
CA LYS A 305 -12.09 -14.66 -34.57
C LYS A 305 -11.91 -14.14 -35.99
N ARG A 306 -11.69 -12.84 -36.15
CA ARG A 306 -11.42 -12.19 -37.45
C ARG A 306 -10.22 -12.79 -38.18
N ASN A 307 -9.09 -12.99 -37.48
CA ASN A 307 -7.88 -13.55 -38.08
C ASN A 307 -8.10 -15.02 -38.49
N ARG A 308 -8.85 -15.82 -37.71
CA ARG A 308 -9.21 -17.20 -38.10
C ARG A 308 -10.07 -17.25 -39.36
N TYR A 309 -11.10 -16.39 -39.45
CA TYR A 309 -11.94 -16.32 -40.66
C TYR A 309 -11.11 -16.01 -41.92
N LEU A 310 -10.06 -15.20 -41.80
CA LEU A 310 -9.17 -14.90 -42.91
C LEU A 310 -8.33 -16.11 -43.36
N VAL A 311 -7.82 -16.90 -42.42
CA VAL A 311 -7.01 -18.09 -42.75
C VAL A 311 -7.87 -19.16 -43.44
N TYR A 312 -9.14 -19.30 -43.07
CA TYR A 312 -10.03 -20.33 -43.63
C TYR A 312 -10.72 -19.93 -44.94
N TYR A 313 -10.94 -18.63 -45.17
CA TYR A 313 -11.64 -18.13 -46.36
C TYR A 313 -10.72 -17.17 -47.12
N GLU A 314 -9.82 -17.71 -47.93
CA GLU A 314 -8.81 -16.99 -48.74
C GLU A 314 -9.39 -15.87 -49.64
N LYS A 315 -10.72 -15.79 -49.82
CA LYS A 315 -11.40 -14.84 -50.71
C LYS A 315 -12.03 -13.62 -50.04
N PHE A 316 -12.08 -13.52 -48.71
CA PHE A 316 -12.71 -12.36 -48.06
C PHE A 316 -11.73 -11.21 -47.85
N THR A 317 -11.97 -10.08 -48.51
CA THR A 317 -11.33 -8.81 -48.18
C THR A 317 -11.72 -8.42 -46.77
N MET A 318 -10.76 -8.44 -45.85
CA MET A 318 -10.99 -8.00 -44.47
C MET A 318 -11.58 -6.59 -44.44
N ILE A 319 -12.71 -6.45 -43.74
CA ILE A 319 -13.31 -5.15 -43.45
C ILE A 319 -12.34 -4.36 -42.54
N PRO A 320 -11.92 -3.13 -42.89
CA PRO A 320 -11.04 -2.34 -42.02
C PRO A 320 -11.65 -2.17 -40.63
N LEU A 321 -10.79 -2.10 -39.61
CA LEU A 321 -11.26 -1.79 -38.25
C LEU A 321 -11.95 -0.42 -38.27
N MET A 322 -13.12 -0.32 -37.63
CA MET A 322 -13.82 0.96 -37.52
C MET A 322 -12.91 2.00 -36.85
N ARG A 323 -12.98 3.26 -37.30
CA ARG A 323 -12.23 4.40 -36.73
C ARG A 323 -12.38 4.51 -35.21
N ARG A 324 -13.59 4.23 -34.69
CA ARG A 324 -13.86 4.18 -33.24
C ARG A 324 -13.01 3.13 -32.53
N THR A 325 -12.83 1.95 -33.12
CA THR A 325 -11.98 0.89 -32.57
C THR A 325 -10.51 1.28 -32.57
N ILE A 326 -10.03 1.96 -33.62
CA ILE A 326 -8.65 2.46 -33.71
C ILE A 326 -8.40 3.54 -32.65
N MET A 327 -9.33 4.49 -32.48
CA MET A 327 -9.27 5.49 -31.42
C MET A 327 -9.27 4.85 -30.03
N PHE A 328 -10.11 3.82 -29.82
CA PHE A 328 -10.18 3.10 -28.55
C PHE A 328 -8.90 2.31 -28.25
N LEU A 329 -8.28 1.68 -29.25
CA LEU A 329 -6.98 1.05 -29.11
C LEU A 329 -5.89 2.07 -28.77
N ASN A 330 -5.87 3.23 -29.44
CA ASN A 330 -4.89 4.28 -29.13
C ASN A 330 -5.06 4.79 -27.69
N TYR A 331 -6.31 4.92 -27.23
CA TYR A 331 -6.62 5.24 -25.84
C TYR A 331 -6.08 4.17 -24.88
N ILE A 332 -6.33 2.88 -25.12
CA ILE A 332 -5.82 1.79 -24.28
C ILE A 332 -4.29 1.79 -24.23
N TYR A 333 -3.62 1.94 -25.38
CA TYR A 333 -2.16 2.03 -25.47
C TYR A 333 -1.61 3.18 -24.62
N ARG A 334 -2.22 4.38 -24.73
CA ARG A 334 -1.82 5.56 -23.95
C ARG A 334 -2.03 5.32 -22.46
N GLN A 335 -3.17 4.78 -22.05
CA GLN A 335 -3.46 4.50 -20.64
C GLN A 335 -2.49 3.48 -20.05
N HIS A 336 -2.22 2.37 -20.75
CA HIS A 336 -1.24 1.37 -20.30
C HIS A 336 0.17 1.96 -20.20
N SER A 337 0.58 2.77 -21.19
CA SER A 337 1.86 3.47 -21.17
C SER A 337 1.98 4.44 -19.99
N TYR A 338 0.95 5.26 -19.73
CA TYR A 338 0.96 6.17 -18.59
C TYR A 338 1.07 5.43 -17.27
N ILE A 339 0.36 4.30 -17.11
CA ILE A 339 0.49 3.47 -15.90
C ILE A 339 1.93 2.96 -15.75
N CYS A 340 2.55 2.46 -16.83
CA CYS A 340 3.93 1.98 -16.77
C CYS A 340 4.92 3.12 -16.44
N TYR A 341 4.72 4.32 -16.98
CA TYR A 341 5.53 5.48 -16.64
C TYR A 341 5.34 5.90 -15.19
N ASP A 342 4.09 6.02 -14.72
CA ASP A 342 3.80 6.40 -13.34
C ASP A 342 4.41 5.40 -12.35
N VAL A 343 4.28 4.10 -12.61
CA VAL A 343 4.94 3.07 -11.77
C VAL A 343 6.46 3.24 -11.81
N LEU A 344 7.06 3.42 -12.98
CA LEU A 344 8.51 3.58 -13.08
C LEU A 344 9.02 4.80 -12.29
N TYR A 345 8.38 5.96 -12.47
CA TYR A 345 8.77 7.18 -11.76
C TYR A 345 8.53 7.07 -10.25
N CYS A 346 7.38 6.54 -9.83
CA CYS A 346 7.07 6.37 -8.40
C CYS A 346 8.15 5.53 -7.68
N TYR A 347 8.59 4.44 -8.31
CA TYR A 347 9.60 3.55 -7.75
C TYR A 347 11.03 4.06 -7.93
N GLN A 348 11.32 4.90 -8.92
CA GLN A 348 12.63 5.54 -9.04
C GLN A 348 12.82 6.69 -8.04
N GLU A 349 11.77 7.46 -7.76
CA GLU A 349 11.87 8.65 -6.91
C GLU A 349 11.89 8.31 -5.42
N ILE A 350 10.90 7.53 -4.95
CA ILE A 350 10.67 7.35 -3.50
C ILE A 350 10.62 5.86 -3.15
N TRP A 351 9.77 5.07 -3.83
CA TRP A 351 9.43 3.72 -3.36
C TRP A 351 10.57 2.72 -3.48
N GLY A 352 11.42 2.83 -4.49
CA GLY A 352 12.50 1.86 -4.69
C GLY A 352 13.56 1.96 -3.62
N ASN A 353 13.94 3.18 -3.22
CA ASN A 353 14.87 3.40 -2.11
C ASN A 353 14.21 3.06 -0.77
N ALA A 354 12.92 3.41 -0.61
CA ALA A 354 12.16 3.08 0.59
C ALA A 354 12.08 1.56 0.83
N LEU A 355 11.76 0.80 -0.22
CA LEU A 355 11.72 -0.67 -0.17
C LEU A 355 13.09 -1.28 0.00
N PHE A 356 14.12 -0.72 -0.62
CA PHE A 356 15.50 -1.18 -0.43
C PHE A 356 15.94 -1.02 1.02
N GLY A 357 15.76 0.17 1.60
CA GLY A 357 16.06 0.43 3.01
C GLY A 357 15.28 -0.49 3.94
N TYR A 358 13.99 -0.68 3.69
CA TYR A 358 13.16 -1.63 4.43
C TYR A 358 13.72 -3.06 4.36
N LEU A 359 14.02 -3.59 3.17
CA LEU A 359 14.53 -4.96 3.02
C LEU A 359 15.92 -5.14 3.64
N MET A 360 16.80 -4.16 3.51
CA MET A 360 18.14 -4.18 4.12
C MET A 360 18.09 -4.25 5.65
N ILE A 361 17.04 -3.69 6.27
CA ILE A 361 16.87 -3.71 7.72
C ILE A 361 16.04 -4.93 8.16
N SER A 362 15.00 -5.28 7.41
CA SER A 362 14.07 -6.37 7.72
C SER A 362 14.71 -7.76 7.62
N ILE A 363 15.67 -7.97 6.72
CA ILE A 363 16.36 -9.27 6.62
C ILE A 363 17.20 -9.55 7.88
N PRO A 364 18.14 -8.68 8.29
CA PRO A 364 18.85 -8.84 9.56
C PRO A 364 17.90 -8.98 10.75
N PHE A 365 16.79 -8.23 10.77
CA PHE A 365 15.80 -8.31 11.84
C PHE A 365 15.28 -9.74 12.06
N ASN A 366 14.76 -10.45 11.05
CA ASN A 366 14.31 -11.82 11.34
C ASN A 366 15.46 -12.80 11.56
N VAL A 367 16.66 -12.56 11.03
CA VAL A 367 17.79 -13.46 11.32
C VAL A 367 18.18 -13.34 12.80
N ILE A 368 18.34 -12.12 13.31
CA ILE A 368 18.58 -11.88 14.74
C ILE A 368 17.45 -12.48 15.58
N ALA A 369 16.21 -12.34 15.11
CA ALA A 369 15.05 -12.88 15.81
C ALA A 369 14.96 -14.41 15.81
N VAL A 370 15.50 -15.09 14.81
CA VAL A 370 15.61 -16.54 14.83
C VAL A 370 16.81 -16.96 15.68
N THR A 371 17.93 -16.22 15.65
CA THR A 371 19.10 -16.53 16.48
C THR A 371 18.83 -16.39 17.97
N THR A 372 17.94 -15.49 18.39
CA THR A 372 17.51 -15.42 19.80
C THR A 372 16.83 -16.71 20.25
N LEU A 373 16.09 -17.42 19.39
CA LEU A 373 15.46 -18.68 19.79
C LEU A 373 16.46 -19.79 20.13
N PHE A 374 17.73 -19.65 19.73
CA PHE A 374 18.80 -20.59 20.06
C PHE A 374 19.49 -20.29 21.39
N THR A 375 19.15 -19.21 22.11
CA THR A 375 19.70 -18.98 23.45
C THR A 375 19.10 -19.95 24.47
N GLU A 376 19.94 -20.66 25.21
CA GLU A 376 19.56 -21.85 26.00
C GLU A 376 18.64 -21.59 27.20
N GLN A 377 18.47 -20.33 27.63
CA GLN A 377 17.84 -20.01 28.92
C GLN A 377 16.48 -19.29 28.82
N LEU A 378 15.83 -19.28 27.66
CA LEU A 378 14.57 -18.56 27.45
C LEU A 378 13.39 -19.11 28.27
N THR A 379 12.61 -18.21 28.87
CA THR A 379 11.32 -18.57 29.45
C THR A 379 10.28 -18.89 28.37
N TRP A 380 9.27 -19.71 28.69
CA TRP A 380 8.17 -20.03 27.77
C TRP A 380 7.45 -18.78 27.23
N MET A 381 7.30 -17.75 28.05
CA MET A 381 6.66 -16.50 27.65
C MET A 381 7.52 -15.70 26.66
N GLU A 382 8.83 -15.63 26.89
CA GLU A 382 9.76 -14.97 25.96
C GLU A 382 9.82 -15.70 24.62
N MET A 383 9.82 -17.03 24.62
CA MET A 383 9.73 -17.80 23.37
C MET A 383 8.47 -17.47 22.59
N ILE A 384 7.30 -17.43 23.25
CA ILE A 384 6.02 -17.10 22.60
C ILE A 384 6.06 -15.69 22.01
N ILE A 385 6.55 -14.70 22.76
CA ILE A 385 6.70 -13.32 22.29
C ILE A 385 7.60 -13.28 21.05
N GLN A 386 8.72 -13.99 21.09
CA GLN A 386 9.67 -14.04 20.00
C GLN A 386 9.09 -14.70 18.74
N TYR A 387 8.38 -15.82 18.89
CA TYR A 387 7.65 -16.44 17.77
C TYR A 387 6.61 -15.49 17.17
N ILE A 388 5.86 -14.76 18.00
CA ILE A 388 4.88 -13.76 17.54
C ILE A 388 5.57 -12.67 16.71
N ILE A 389 6.69 -12.13 17.19
CA ILE A 389 7.46 -11.10 16.47
C ILE A 389 7.93 -11.62 15.11
N ILE A 390 8.54 -12.82 15.06
CA ILE A 390 9.03 -13.43 13.82
C ILE A 390 7.87 -13.67 12.86
N ILE A 391 6.80 -14.31 13.31
CA ILE A 391 5.66 -14.67 12.45
C ILE A 391 4.99 -13.43 11.90
N ILE A 392 4.73 -12.41 12.73
CA ILE A 392 4.10 -11.17 12.30
C ILE A 392 4.98 -10.44 11.29
N HIS A 393 6.26 -10.23 11.59
CA HIS A 393 7.14 -9.47 10.72
C HIS A 393 7.44 -10.22 9.40
N ALA A 394 7.67 -11.53 9.45
CA ALA A 394 7.82 -12.37 8.26
C ALA A 394 6.54 -12.38 7.41
N ALA A 395 5.37 -12.51 8.03
CA ALA A 395 4.08 -12.47 7.31
C ALA A 395 3.89 -11.12 6.61
N ILE A 396 4.15 -9.99 7.27
CA ILE A 396 4.05 -8.66 6.67
C ILE A 396 5.01 -8.52 5.47
N THR A 397 6.26 -8.97 5.63
CA THR A 397 7.28 -8.90 4.58
C THR A 397 6.89 -9.76 3.37
N VAL A 398 6.49 -11.01 3.58
CA VAL A 398 6.11 -11.93 2.50
C VAL A 398 4.82 -11.48 1.82
N LEU A 399 3.80 -11.07 2.57
CA LEU A 399 2.53 -10.60 2.01
C LEU A 399 2.73 -9.35 1.14
N SER A 400 3.54 -8.39 1.59
CA SER A 400 3.84 -7.18 0.81
C SER A 400 4.62 -7.52 -0.47
N LEU A 401 5.66 -8.35 -0.39
CA LEU A 401 6.42 -8.79 -1.57
C LEU A 401 5.53 -9.56 -2.57
N PHE A 402 4.64 -10.42 -2.08
CA PHE A 402 3.71 -11.16 -2.94
C PHE A 402 2.70 -10.24 -3.62
N GLN A 403 2.20 -9.22 -2.92
CA GLN A 403 1.36 -8.19 -3.53
C GLN A 403 2.11 -7.47 -4.66
N PHE A 404 3.34 -7.02 -4.43
CA PHE A 404 4.15 -6.35 -5.45
C PHE A 404 4.44 -7.25 -6.66
N SER A 405 4.73 -8.53 -6.44
CA SER A 405 4.91 -9.50 -7.53
C SER A 405 3.63 -9.70 -8.35
N ARG A 406 2.47 -9.70 -7.69
CA ARG A 406 1.17 -9.76 -8.38
C ARG A 406 0.93 -8.52 -9.23
N GLU A 407 1.30 -7.33 -8.77
CA GLU A 407 1.23 -6.09 -9.55
C GLU A 407 2.12 -6.16 -10.80
N THR A 408 3.36 -6.64 -10.65
CA THR A 408 4.25 -6.92 -11.79
C THR A 408 3.60 -7.89 -12.78
N LYS A 409 2.97 -8.96 -12.30
CA LYS A 409 2.28 -9.92 -13.18
C LYS A 409 1.14 -9.26 -13.97
N LEU A 410 0.32 -8.44 -13.32
CA LEU A 410 -0.81 -7.74 -13.95
C LEU A 410 -0.36 -6.72 -15.00
N LEU A 411 0.71 -5.96 -14.73
CA LEU A 411 1.30 -5.01 -15.68
C LEU A 411 1.74 -5.70 -16.97
N ASN A 412 2.36 -6.87 -16.83
CA ASN A 412 2.94 -7.61 -17.95
C ASN A 412 1.97 -8.61 -18.60
N GLU A 413 0.76 -8.81 -18.06
CA GLU A 413 -0.26 -9.71 -18.63
C GLU A 413 -0.75 -9.25 -20.01
N ALA A 414 -0.70 -7.94 -20.28
CA ALA A 414 -1.12 -7.35 -21.55
C ALA A 414 -0.49 -8.05 -22.77
N LYS A 415 0.76 -8.53 -22.66
CA LYS A 415 1.49 -9.20 -23.75
C LYS A 415 0.74 -10.40 -24.36
N PHE A 416 -0.03 -11.13 -23.56
CA PHE A 416 -0.81 -12.28 -24.02
C PHE A 416 -2.01 -11.90 -24.89
N HIS A 417 -2.34 -10.61 -24.97
CA HIS A 417 -3.47 -10.10 -25.72
C HIS A 417 -3.04 -9.26 -26.93
N LEU A 418 -1.76 -8.89 -27.04
CA LEU A 418 -1.28 -7.98 -28.09
C LEU A 418 -1.15 -8.65 -29.46
N VAL A 419 -0.69 -9.91 -29.54
CA VAL A 419 -0.42 -10.59 -30.83
C VAL A 419 -1.63 -10.59 -31.78
N PRO A 420 -2.85 -11.00 -31.33
CA PRO A 420 -4.01 -10.98 -32.22
C PRO A 420 -4.42 -9.58 -32.69
N ILE A 421 -4.17 -8.55 -31.87
CA ILE A 421 -4.46 -7.15 -32.17
C ILE A 421 -3.48 -6.63 -33.22
N ILE A 422 -2.18 -6.92 -33.06
CA ILE A 422 -1.13 -6.54 -34.02
C ILE A 422 -1.41 -7.14 -35.40
N GLN A 423 -1.82 -8.41 -35.44
CA GLN A 423 -2.17 -9.12 -36.68
C GLN A 423 -3.41 -8.56 -37.36
N SER A 424 -4.40 -8.06 -36.60
CA SER A 424 -5.63 -7.49 -37.17
C SER A 424 -5.47 -6.05 -37.66
N LEU A 425 -4.42 -5.35 -37.23
CA LEU A 425 -4.01 -4.05 -37.74
C LEU A 425 -3.28 -4.22 -39.09
N VAL A 426 -4.07 -4.41 -40.14
CA VAL A 426 -3.60 -4.53 -41.52
C VAL A 426 -3.81 -3.21 -42.25
N ILE A 427 -2.81 -2.80 -43.03
CA ILE A 427 -2.88 -1.64 -43.92
C ILE A 427 -3.38 -2.16 -45.27
N TYR A 428 -4.57 -1.73 -45.70
CA TYR A 428 -5.04 -2.02 -47.06
C TYR A 428 -4.51 -0.97 -48.01
N ASN A 429 -3.87 -1.43 -49.08
CA ASN A 429 -3.41 -0.59 -50.18
C ASN A 429 -4.39 -0.57 -51.37
N ARG A 430 -5.63 -1.03 -51.20
CA ARG A 430 -6.57 -1.09 -52.33
C ARG A 430 -7.35 0.21 -52.49
N ALA A 431 -6.83 1.07 -53.36
CA ALA A 431 -7.47 2.27 -53.88
C ALA A 431 -8.72 2.01 -54.76
N VAL A 432 -9.33 0.84 -54.71
CA VAL A 432 -10.37 0.46 -55.68
C VAL A 432 -11.49 -0.26 -54.93
N VAL A 433 -12.64 0.41 -54.80
CA VAL A 433 -13.97 -0.08 -55.25
C VAL A 433 -15.13 0.71 -54.61
N PHE A 434 -14.98 1.43 -53.48
CA PHE A 434 -16.09 2.26 -52.97
C PHE A 434 -15.63 3.65 -52.53
N GLY A 435 -15.77 4.62 -53.43
CA GLY A 435 -15.35 6.01 -53.31
C GLY A 435 -16.09 6.86 -52.27
N LEU A 436 -16.12 6.43 -51.00
CA LEU A 436 -16.77 7.20 -49.92
C LEU A 436 -16.03 7.20 -48.57
N TYR A 437 -14.76 6.84 -48.52
CA TYR A 437 -13.97 7.02 -47.29
C TYR A 437 -12.60 7.61 -47.57
N ASP A 438 -12.26 8.63 -46.79
CA ASP A 438 -10.97 9.30 -46.75
C ASP A 438 -9.89 8.29 -46.23
N ILE A 439 -9.41 7.45 -47.14
CA ILE A 439 -8.56 6.27 -46.85
C ILE A 439 -7.13 6.69 -46.45
N ASN A 440 -6.63 7.81 -47.00
CA ASN A 440 -5.25 8.24 -46.80
C ASN A 440 -4.97 8.75 -45.37
N GLN A 441 -5.93 9.40 -44.70
CA GLN A 441 -5.74 9.88 -43.31
C GLN A 441 -5.69 8.74 -42.27
N ASN A 442 -6.31 7.59 -42.55
CA ASN A 442 -6.38 6.49 -41.57
C ASN A 442 -5.21 5.49 -41.70
N GLN A 443 -4.53 5.41 -42.85
CA GLN A 443 -3.42 4.49 -43.05
C GLN A 443 -2.21 4.80 -42.14
N SER A 444 -1.83 6.09 -42.03
CA SER A 444 -0.71 6.51 -41.18
C SER A 444 -0.99 6.25 -39.69
N THR A 445 -2.23 6.46 -39.26
CA THR A 445 -2.64 6.24 -37.86
C THR A 445 -2.69 4.75 -37.51
N ILE A 446 -3.16 3.88 -38.41
CA ILE A 446 -3.14 2.42 -38.24
C ILE A 446 -1.71 1.90 -38.19
N LEU A 447 -0.84 2.36 -39.10
CA LEU A 447 0.58 1.99 -39.11
C LEU A 447 1.27 2.42 -37.82
N SER A 448 1.08 3.67 -37.41
CA SER A 448 1.63 4.21 -36.14
C SER A 448 1.18 3.37 -34.95
N LEU A 449 -0.09 3.01 -34.90
CA LEU A 449 -0.65 2.19 -33.82
C LEU A 449 -0.08 0.77 -33.84
N LYS A 450 0.08 0.15 -35.01
CA LYS A 450 0.70 -1.16 -35.16
C LYS A 450 2.14 -1.16 -34.65
N ILE A 451 2.95 -0.18 -35.06
CA ILE A 451 4.34 -0.02 -34.61
C ILE A 451 4.38 0.13 -33.09
N LYS A 452 3.51 0.98 -32.51
CA LYS A 452 3.39 1.17 -31.05
C LYS A 452 3.08 -0.13 -30.31
N TYR A 453 2.14 -0.93 -30.81
CA TYR A 453 1.79 -2.21 -30.19
C TYR A 453 2.87 -3.29 -30.39
N CYS A 454 3.56 -3.32 -31.52
CA CYS A 454 4.72 -4.19 -31.74
C CYS A 454 5.84 -3.85 -30.75
N ASP A 455 6.14 -2.56 -30.59
CA ASP A 455 7.14 -2.07 -29.63
C ASP A 455 6.75 -2.40 -28.19
N LEU A 456 5.49 -2.15 -27.79
CA LEU A 456 4.99 -2.54 -26.47
C LEU A 456 5.09 -4.06 -26.24
N PHE A 457 4.74 -4.87 -27.24
CA PHE A 457 4.87 -6.32 -27.15
C PHE A 457 6.32 -6.75 -26.96
N ASN A 458 7.25 -6.16 -27.70
CA ASN A 458 8.67 -6.44 -27.58
C ASN A 458 9.18 -6.07 -26.18
N ARG A 459 8.83 -4.88 -25.67
CA ARG A 459 9.21 -4.41 -24.32
C ARG A 459 8.66 -5.32 -23.21
N LEU A 460 7.42 -5.78 -23.32
CA LEU A 460 6.80 -6.65 -22.31
C LEU A 460 7.27 -8.12 -22.36
N THR A 461 7.86 -8.55 -23.49
CA THR A 461 8.28 -9.94 -23.71
C THR A 461 9.77 -10.11 -23.48
N ASN A 462 10.58 -9.24 -24.08
CA ASN A 462 12.04 -9.34 -24.11
C ASN A 462 12.73 -8.28 -23.24
N GLY A 463 12.03 -7.19 -22.90
CA GLY A 463 12.58 -6.11 -22.09
C GLY A 463 12.56 -6.41 -20.59
N ARG A 464 13.11 -5.46 -19.80
CA ARG A 464 12.95 -5.47 -18.34
C ARG A 464 11.46 -5.39 -17.99
N LYS A 465 11.01 -6.26 -17.08
CA LYS A 465 9.61 -6.28 -16.64
C LYS A 465 9.23 -4.95 -15.99
N TYR A 466 8.03 -4.44 -16.28
CA TYR A 466 7.49 -3.29 -15.56
C TYR A 466 6.89 -3.74 -14.24
N GLY A 467 7.21 -3.05 -13.14
CA GLY A 467 6.65 -3.32 -11.83
C GLY A 467 7.38 -2.60 -10.70
N PRO A 468 6.93 -2.82 -9.45
CA PRO A 468 7.64 -2.39 -8.25
C PRO A 468 9.12 -2.76 -8.31
N ASN A 469 10.00 -1.77 -8.25
CA ASN A 469 11.44 -1.95 -8.36
C ASN A 469 12.12 -1.63 -7.02
N VAL A 470 13.05 -2.48 -6.58
CA VAL A 470 13.88 -2.24 -5.39
C VAL A 470 15.17 -1.57 -5.84
N SER A 471 15.14 -0.24 -5.94
CA SER A 471 16.27 0.61 -6.34
C SER A 471 17.09 0.01 -7.51
N THR A 472 18.37 -0.29 -7.30
CA THR A 472 19.27 -0.90 -8.29
C THR A 472 19.20 -2.43 -8.34
N VAL A 473 18.55 -3.09 -7.37
CA VAL A 473 18.49 -4.55 -7.24
C VAL A 473 17.61 -5.18 -8.32
N GLY A 474 16.46 -4.56 -8.59
CA GLY A 474 15.57 -4.99 -9.67
C GLY A 474 14.10 -5.18 -9.26
N VAL A 475 13.32 -5.60 -10.25
CA VAL A 475 11.86 -5.63 -10.17
C VAL A 475 11.38 -6.84 -9.38
N ILE A 476 10.45 -6.60 -8.45
CA ILE A 476 9.88 -7.61 -7.58
C ILE A 476 9.02 -8.55 -8.42
N THR A 477 9.52 -9.77 -8.56
CA THR A 477 8.88 -10.90 -9.24
C THR A 477 8.92 -12.13 -8.33
N ASN A 478 8.19 -13.19 -8.67
CA ASN A 478 8.29 -14.44 -7.91
C ASN A 478 9.73 -14.97 -7.84
N MET A 479 10.53 -14.77 -8.89
CA MET A 479 11.95 -15.15 -8.88
C MET A 479 12.78 -14.29 -7.92
N PHE A 480 12.48 -12.99 -7.85
CA PHE A 480 13.09 -12.09 -6.86
C PHE A 480 12.79 -12.56 -5.43
N ILE A 481 11.53 -12.92 -5.14
CA ILE A 481 11.13 -13.43 -3.82
C ILE A 481 11.87 -14.73 -3.49
N PHE A 482 11.99 -15.64 -4.46
CA PHE A 482 12.75 -16.88 -4.29
C PHE A 482 14.23 -16.61 -3.99
N ASN A 483 14.87 -15.71 -4.75
CA ASN A 483 16.27 -15.33 -4.51
C ASN A 483 16.45 -14.68 -3.13
N MET A 484 15.52 -13.82 -2.71
CA MET A 484 15.53 -13.23 -1.37
C MET A 484 15.40 -14.28 -0.26
N ALA A 485 14.59 -15.32 -0.47
CA ALA A 485 14.49 -16.44 0.47
C ALA A 485 15.81 -17.22 0.57
N ILE A 486 16.53 -17.41 -0.55
CA ILE A 486 17.87 -18.02 -0.55
C ILE A 486 18.86 -17.14 0.22
N THR A 487 18.86 -15.82 -0.02
CA THR A 487 19.69 -14.88 0.75
C THR A 487 19.37 -14.95 2.24
N TYR A 488 18.09 -15.14 2.59
CA TYR A 488 17.65 -15.35 3.97
C TYR A 488 18.34 -16.55 4.62
N VAL A 489 18.31 -17.69 3.93
CA VAL A 489 18.96 -18.93 4.37
C VAL A 489 20.48 -18.75 4.44
N GLY A 490 21.08 -18.07 3.47
CA GLY A 490 22.51 -17.80 3.44
C GLY A 490 22.99 -16.93 4.61
N ILE A 491 22.30 -15.83 4.90
CA ILE A 491 22.62 -14.96 6.05
C ILE A 491 22.37 -15.70 7.37
N PHE A 492 21.31 -16.51 7.44
CA PHE A 492 21.06 -17.34 8.61
C PHE A 492 22.22 -18.32 8.86
N ILE A 493 22.65 -19.08 7.85
CA ILE A 493 23.81 -19.99 7.97
C ILE A 493 25.08 -19.23 8.33
N PHE A 494 25.32 -18.07 7.72
CA PHE A 494 26.49 -17.24 8.02
C PHE A 494 26.50 -16.79 9.48
N ILE A 495 25.39 -16.28 10.00
CA ILE A 495 25.32 -15.83 11.39
C ILE A 495 25.39 -17.03 12.35
N SER A 496 24.68 -18.13 12.05
CA SER A 496 24.73 -19.35 12.87
C SER A 496 26.12 -20.00 12.90
N SER A 497 26.94 -19.84 11.87
CA SER A 497 28.32 -20.37 11.84
C SER A 497 29.35 -19.49 12.54
N HIS A 498 29.00 -18.25 12.87
CA HIS A 498 29.87 -17.30 13.57
C HIS A 498 29.35 -16.94 14.97
N LEU A 499 28.20 -17.48 15.36
CA LEU A 499 27.80 -17.60 16.75
C LEU A 499 28.56 -18.80 17.30
N ASP A 500 29.75 -18.57 17.83
CA ASP A 500 30.43 -19.56 18.65
C ASP A 500 29.46 -19.90 19.80
N PHE A 501 28.90 -21.10 19.76
CA PHE A 501 28.29 -21.75 20.92
C PHE A 501 29.44 -22.14 21.85
N ASP A 502 30.12 -21.15 22.42
CA ASP A 502 31.05 -21.38 23.53
C ASP A 502 30.18 -21.76 24.74
N ASN A 503 30.22 -23.06 25.05
CA ASN A 503 29.63 -23.69 26.24
C ASN A 503 30.01 -22.98 27.55
#